data_AF-A0A532D4C8-F1
#
_entry.id   AF-A0A532D4C8-F1
#
_cell.length_a   1.000
_cell.length_b   1.000
_cell.length_c   1.000
_cell.angle_alpha   90.00
_cell.angle_beta   90.00
_cell.angle_gamma   90.00
#
_symmetry.space_group_name_H-M   'P 1'
#
loop_
_entity.id
_entity.type
_entity.pdbx_description
1 polymer ?
#
loop_
_entity_poly.entity_id
_entity_poly.type
_entity_poly.pdbx_seq_one_letter_code
_entity_poly.pdbx_strand_id
1 'polypeptide(L)'
;MMGEVEIDISRHRSKHVAEFQGRHLHYVMTVCDHAHASCPTDLRGDVQLHWRFDDPADAQGSDSDRLQVFRRVRDEIAEQVKKWLRPVDQSSESGSMSSPKAHNQRRRRKGGGMSEVRYVLRMLSPSRQCRRIDYT
;
A
#
# COMPACT_ATOMS: atom_id res chain seq x y z
N MET A 1 0.08 -2.67 21.16
CA MET A 1 0.85 -1.53 20.61
C MET A 1 2.06 -2.00 19.81
N MET A 2 2.67 -1.19 18.92
CA MET A 2 3.74 -1.65 18.00
C MET A 2 5.02 -2.13 18.69
N GLY A 3 5.37 -1.58 19.86
CA GLY A 3 6.51 -2.06 20.64
C GLY A 3 6.36 -3.50 21.14
N GLU A 4 5.14 -4.02 21.26
CA GLU A 4 4.89 -5.44 21.63
C GLU A 4 5.32 -6.43 20.55
N VAL A 5 5.49 -5.95 19.31
CA VAL A 5 5.94 -6.76 18.16
C VAL A 5 7.33 -6.31 17.68
N GLU A 6 8.09 -5.62 18.55
CA GLU A 6 9.47 -5.19 18.28
C GLU A 6 9.62 -4.22 17.09
N ILE A 7 8.55 -3.51 16.72
CA ILE A 7 8.59 -2.50 15.66
C ILE A 7 8.62 -1.10 16.29
N ASP A 8 9.76 -0.41 16.14
CA ASP A 8 9.92 0.98 16.56
C ASP A 8 9.34 1.94 15.51
N ILE A 9 8.21 2.57 15.85
CA ILE A 9 7.59 3.64 15.05
C ILE A 9 7.75 5.02 15.69
N SER A 10 8.57 5.18 16.73
CA SER A 10 8.70 6.43 17.49
C SER A 10 9.19 7.61 16.64
N ARG A 11 9.90 7.33 15.54
CA ARG A 11 10.40 8.34 14.59
C ARG A 11 9.39 8.65 13.47
N HIS A 12 8.28 7.94 13.40
CA HIS A 12 7.24 8.19 12.42
C HIS A 12 6.39 9.39 12.83
N ARG A 13 5.92 10.14 11.83
CA ARG A 13 4.96 11.24 12.00
C ARG A 13 3.85 11.13 10.97
N SER A 14 2.68 11.61 11.37
CA SER A 14 1.57 11.91 10.45
C SER A 14 2.00 12.99 9.45
N LYS A 15 1.58 12.82 8.20
CA LYS A 15 1.86 13.74 7.09
C LYS A 15 0.55 14.02 6.37
N HIS A 16 0.35 15.27 5.95
CA HIS A 16 -0.81 15.58 5.14
C HIS A 16 -0.59 15.05 3.71
N VAL A 17 -1.66 14.58 3.08
CA VAL A 17 -1.61 14.02 1.72
C VAL A 17 -1.05 15.02 0.69
N ALA A 18 -1.29 16.31 0.91
CA ALA A 18 -0.74 17.41 0.11
C ALA A 18 0.80 17.44 0.05
N GLU A 19 1.50 16.89 1.05
CA GLU A 19 2.97 16.79 1.04
C GLU A 19 3.49 15.88 -0.10
N PHE A 20 2.61 15.08 -0.70
CA PHE A 20 2.93 14.15 -1.77
C PHE A 20 2.35 14.56 -3.13
N GLN A 21 1.66 15.70 -3.21
CA GLN A 21 1.13 16.20 -4.48
C GLN A 21 2.24 16.44 -5.51
N GLY A 22 1.99 16.03 -6.75
CA GLY A 22 2.97 16.13 -7.84
C GLY A 22 4.12 15.12 -7.77
N ARG A 23 4.15 14.23 -6.77
CA ARG A 23 5.10 13.11 -6.72
C ARG A 23 4.48 11.89 -7.38
N HIS A 24 5.30 11.17 -8.15
CA HIS A 24 4.90 9.87 -8.68
C HIS A 24 4.92 8.82 -7.56
N LEU A 25 3.81 8.09 -7.42
CA LEU A 25 3.63 6.99 -6.48
C LEU A 25 3.25 5.74 -7.29
N HIS A 26 3.99 4.65 -7.16
CA HIS A 26 3.61 3.40 -7.84
C HIS A 26 2.39 2.75 -7.19
N TYR A 27 2.37 2.69 -5.85
CA TYR A 27 1.30 2.08 -5.07
C TYR A 27 0.69 3.11 -4.14
N VAL A 28 -0.64 3.20 -4.15
CA VAL A 28 -1.41 3.96 -3.16
C VAL A 28 -2.34 2.96 -2.47
N MET A 29 -2.09 2.74 -1.18
CA MET A 29 -2.85 1.82 -0.33
C MET A 29 -3.68 2.63 0.66
N THR A 30 -5.00 2.50 0.59
CA THR A 30 -5.93 3.06 1.59
C THR A 30 -6.38 1.95 2.53
N VAL A 31 -6.41 2.24 3.84
CA VAL A 31 -6.58 1.23 4.90
C VAL A 31 -7.93 1.33 5.64
N CYS A 32 -8.67 2.41 5.46
CA CYS A 32 -10.02 2.57 5.99
C CYS A 32 -10.88 3.35 4.99
N ASP A 33 -12.20 3.26 5.13
CA ASP A 33 -13.15 3.95 4.26
C ASP A 33 -13.02 5.48 4.40
N HIS A 34 -12.72 5.98 5.61
CA HIS A 34 -12.46 7.40 5.85
C HIS A 34 -11.24 7.90 5.06
N ALA A 35 -10.14 7.14 5.07
CA ALA A 35 -8.93 7.45 4.30
C ALA A 35 -9.19 7.35 2.79
N HIS A 36 -10.01 6.41 2.34
CA HIS A 36 -10.38 6.28 0.94
C HIS A 36 -11.24 7.47 0.46
N ALA A 37 -12.23 7.90 1.25
CA ALA A 37 -13.12 9.00 0.90
C ALA A 37 -12.42 10.38 0.93
N SER A 38 -11.45 10.57 1.81
CA SER A 38 -10.70 11.82 1.96
C SER A 38 -9.51 11.97 1.00
N CYS A 39 -9.14 10.90 0.27
CA CYS A 39 -7.97 10.91 -0.60
C CYS A 39 -8.22 11.75 -1.88
N PRO A 40 -7.38 12.78 -2.15
CA PRO A 40 -7.53 13.60 -3.35
C PRO A 40 -7.31 12.80 -4.66
N THR A 41 -8.11 13.11 -5.69
CA THR A 41 -8.09 12.45 -7.01
C THR A 41 -6.81 12.71 -7.81
N ASP A 42 -5.99 13.67 -7.42
CA ASP A 42 -4.68 13.98 -8.00
C ASP A 42 -3.56 13.13 -7.40
N LEU A 43 -3.79 12.45 -6.28
CA LEU A 43 -2.82 11.58 -5.61
C LEU A 43 -2.89 10.12 -6.09
N ARG A 44 -3.24 9.90 -7.36
CA ARG A 44 -3.40 8.56 -7.92
C ARG A 44 -2.05 8.00 -8.31
N GLY A 45 -1.69 6.87 -7.71
CA GLY A 45 -0.59 6.05 -8.18
C GLY A 45 -0.99 5.12 -9.31
N ASP A 46 0.01 4.46 -9.92
CA ASP A 46 -0.19 3.49 -11.00
C ASP A 46 -1.12 2.35 -10.57
N VAL A 47 -1.03 1.95 -9.29
CA VAL A 47 -1.85 0.91 -8.67
C VAL A 47 -2.52 1.46 -7.42
N GLN A 48 -3.84 1.35 -7.36
CA GLN A 48 -4.64 1.67 -6.17
C GLN A 48 -5.14 0.40 -5.50
N LEU A 49 -4.87 0.31 -4.21
CA LEU A 49 -5.35 -0.77 -3.36
C LEU A 49 -6.16 -0.17 -2.22
N HIS A 50 -7.24 -0.86 -1.89
CA HIS A 50 -8.08 -0.51 -0.76
C HIS A 50 -8.25 -1.74 0.10
N TRP A 51 -7.69 -1.70 1.31
CA TRP A 51 -7.90 -2.68 2.36
C TRP A 51 -8.83 -2.05 3.38
N ARG A 52 -9.87 -2.77 3.77
CA ARG A 52 -10.84 -2.30 4.74
C ARG A 52 -10.49 -2.87 6.10
N PHE A 53 -10.13 -1.99 7.02
CA PHE A 53 -10.00 -2.29 8.44
C PHE A 53 -10.89 -1.32 9.22
N ASP A 54 -11.35 -1.77 10.38
CA ASP A 54 -12.04 -0.90 11.33
C ASP A 54 -11.06 0.16 11.86
N ASP A 55 -11.51 1.40 12.03
CA ASP A 55 -10.67 2.44 12.60
C ASP A 55 -10.56 2.23 14.13
N PRO A 56 -9.37 1.91 14.67
CA PRO A 56 -9.22 1.72 16.11
C PRO A 56 -9.40 3.03 16.89
N ALA A 57 -9.35 4.20 16.23
CA ALA A 57 -9.65 5.48 16.87
C ALA A 57 -11.14 5.64 17.23
N ASP A 58 -12.04 4.99 16.49
CA ASP A 58 -13.48 5.02 16.73
C ASP A 58 -13.93 4.04 17.83
N ALA A 59 -13.01 3.19 18.32
CA ALA A 59 -13.28 2.22 19.38
C ALA A 59 -13.76 2.91 20.67
N GLN A 60 -14.91 2.47 21.18
CA GLN A 60 -15.52 2.93 22.42
C GLN A 60 -15.27 1.93 23.57
N GLY A 61 -15.39 2.39 24.81
CA GLY A 61 -15.22 1.54 26.01
C GLY A 61 -14.04 1.94 26.87
N SER A 62 -13.58 1.00 27.71
CA SER A 62 -12.41 1.23 28.57
C SER A 62 -11.11 1.30 27.77
N ASP A 63 -10.04 1.84 28.37
CA ASP A 63 -8.72 1.86 27.72
C ASP A 63 -8.22 0.46 27.35
N SER A 64 -8.58 -0.56 28.13
CA SER A 64 -8.28 -1.96 27.82
C SER A 64 -9.01 -2.44 26.57
N ASP A 65 -10.31 -2.12 26.44
CA ASP A 65 -11.12 -2.53 25.29
C ASP A 65 -10.60 -1.85 24.02
N ARG A 66 -10.32 -0.55 24.09
CA ARG A 66 -9.72 0.22 23.00
C ARG A 66 -8.38 -0.39 22.60
N LEU A 67 -7.50 -0.70 23.56
CA LEU A 67 -6.20 -1.30 23.29
C LEU A 67 -6.31 -2.68 22.63
N GLN A 68 -7.32 -3.49 22.97
CA GLN A 68 -7.58 -4.76 22.29
C GLN A 68 -7.97 -4.55 20.82
N VAL A 69 -8.80 -3.54 20.52
CA VAL A 69 -9.12 -3.18 19.13
C VAL A 69 -7.87 -2.78 18.35
N PHE A 70 -7.00 -1.94 18.94
CA PHE A 70 -5.72 -1.57 18.33
C PHE A 70 -4.84 -2.79 18.03
N ARG A 71 -4.78 -3.77 18.93
CA ARG A 71 -4.01 -5.01 18.71
C ARG A 71 -4.61 -5.85 17.58
N ARG A 72 -5.93 -6.03 17.57
CA ARG A 72 -6.63 -6.77 16.51
C ARG A 72 -6.35 -6.16 15.13
N VAL A 73 -6.56 -4.85 14.97
CA VAL A 73 -6.36 -4.16 13.69
C VAL A 73 -4.89 -4.21 13.25
N ARG A 74 -3.93 -4.06 14.19
CA ARG A 74 -2.50 -4.24 13.90
C ARG A 74 -2.21 -5.62 13.31
N ASP A 75 -2.75 -6.67 13.92
CA ASP A 75 -2.48 -8.06 13.53
C ASP A 75 -3.15 -8.38 12.17
N GLU A 76 -4.35 -7.84 11.91
CA GLU A 76 -5.02 -7.92 10.60
C GLU A 76 -4.20 -7.24 9.49
N ILE A 77 -3.67 -6.03 9.75
CA ILE A 77 -2.78 -5.32 8.81
C ILE A 77 -1.52 -6.15 8.55
N ALA A 78 -0.91 -6.72 9.59
CA ALA A 78 0.30 -7.52 9.46
C ALA A 78 0.07 -8.76 8.57
N GLU A 79 -1.04 -9.48 8.78
CA GLU A 79 -1.40 -10.63 7.95
C GLU A 79 -1.70 -10.24 6.50
N GLN A 80 -2.37 -9.09 6.30
CA GLN A 80 -2.66 -8.60 4.96
C GLN A 80 -1.38 -8.20 4.20
N VAL A 81 -0.45 -7.52 4.86
CA VAL A 81 0.87 -7.19 4.30
C VAL A 81 1.64 -8.46 3.95
N LYS A 82 1.67 -9.46 4.85
CA LYS A 82 2.32 -10.75 4.57
C LYS A 82 1.72 -11.45 3.35
N LYS A 83 0.38 -11.44 3.20
CA LYS A 83 -0.30 -11.99 2.02
C LYS A 83 0.08 -11.26 0.75
N TRP A 84 0.11 -9.93 0.79
CA TRP A 84 0.45 -9.08 -0.35
C TRP A 84 1.90 -9.24 -0.81
N LEU A 85 2.82 -9.50 0.13
CA LEU A 85 4.23 -9.75 -0.17
C LEU A 85 4.51 -11.15 -0.72
N ARG A 86 3.54 -12.09 -0.67
CA ARG A 86 3.77 -13.42 -1.25
C ARG A 86 3.95 -13.26 -2.76
N PRO A 87 4.95 -13.92 -3.35
CA PRO A 87 5.05 -13.99 -4.80
C PRO A 87 3.74 -14.53 -5.35
N VAL A 88 3.07 -13.74 -6.19
CA VAL A 88 2.00 -14.27 -7.03
C VAL A 88 2.71 -15.16 -8.04
N ASP A 89 2.64 -16.47 -7.82
CA ASP A 89 3.08 -17.44 -8.83
C ASP A 89 2.26 -17.15 -10.09
N GLN A 90 2.90 -16.57 -11.10
CA GLN A 90 2.26 -16.23 -12.38
C GLN A 90 2.03 -17.53 -13.17
N SER A 91 1.07 -18.35 -12.74
CA SER A 91 0.71 -19.60 -13.40
C SER A 91 -0.76 -19.98 -13.25
N SER A 92 -1.68 -19.01 -13.32
CA SER A 92 -3.11 -19.31 -13.39
C SER A 92 -3.91 -18.31 -14.25
N GLU A 93 -3.46 -18.10 -15.49
CA GLU A 93 -4.43 -17.90 -16.58
C GLU A 93 -4.89 -19.26 -17.09
N SER A 94 -6.04 -19.73 -16.59
CA SER A 94 -6.90 -20.69 -17.31
C SER A 94 -8.35 -20.61 -16.82
N GLY A 95 -8.91 -19.39 -16.85
CA GLY A 95 -10.36 -19.18 -16.80
C GLY A 95 -10.96 -19.28 -18.20
N SER A 96 -11.44 -20.47 -18.56
CA SER A 96 -12.55 -20.74 -19.50
C SER A 96 -12.64 -19.93 -20.81
N MET A 97 -12.03 -20.45 -21.88
CA MET A 97 -12.52 -20.20 -23.25
C MET A 97 -13.63 -21.18 -23.58
N SER A 98 -14.87 -20.69 -23.57
CA SER A 98 -15.97 -21.32 -24.30
C SER A 98 -15.67 -21.27 -25.81
N SER A 99 -15.55 -22.43 -26.46
CA SER A 99 -15.63 -22.58 -27.92
C SER A 99 -16.93 -21.94 -28.47
N PRO A 100 -17.00 -21.42 -29.73
CA PRO A 100 -16.57 -22.18 -30.91
C PRO A 100 -16.11 -21.40 -32.19
N LYS A 101 -15.63 -22.23 -33.14
CA LYS A 101 -15.52 -22.08 -34.60
C LYS A 101 -14.24 -21.52 -35.22
N ALA A 102 -13.74 -22.35 -36.14
CA ALA A 102 -12.57 -22.19 -36.97
C ALA A 102 -12.74 -21.09 -38.04
N HIS A 103 -11.74 -20.21 -38.15
CA HIS A 103 -11.34 -19.63 -39.44
C HIS A 103 -9.90 -19.06 -39.39
N ASN A 104 -8.99 -19.77 -40.06
CA ASN A 104 -7.94 -19.29 -40.98
C ASN A 104 -7.32 -17.88 -40.78
N GLN A 105 -6.00 -17.79 -40.53
CA GLN A 105 -4.98 -17.31 -41.49
C GLN A 105 -3.64 -16.92 -40.82
N ARG A 106 -2.56 -17.26 -41.54
CA ARG A 106 -1.12 -17.01 -41.30
C ARG A 106 -0.76 -15.53 -41.03
N ARG A 107 0.30 -15.27 -40.22
CA ARG A 107 1.53 -14.50 -40.62
C ARG A 107 2.55 -14.24 -39.47
N ARG A 108 3.78 -14.75 -39.69
CA ARG A 108 5.15 -14.22 -39.47
C ARG A 108 5.50 -13.20 -38.35
N ARG A 109 6.40 -13.65 -37.43
CA ARG A 109 7.76 -13.14 -37.02
C ARG A 109 8.06 -11.62 -36.87
N LYS A 110 8.56 -11.23 -35.67
CA LYS A 110 9.94 -10.73 -35.29
C LYS A 110 9.98 -9.47 -34.39
N GLY A 111 10.87 -9.51 -33.38
CA GLY A 111 11.58 -8.39 -32.73
C GLY A 111 10.79 -7.63 -31.65
N GLY A 112 11.30 -7.25 -30.49
CA GLY A 112 12.66 -7.05 -29.99
C GLY A 112 12.66 -5.73 -29.19
N GLY A 113 13.27 -5.68 -28.00
CA GLY A 113 13.44 -4.41 -27.26
C GLY A 113 13.48 -4.54 -25.74
N MET A 114 14.64 -4.94 -25.20
CA MET A 114 15.04 -4.69 -23.80
C MET A 114 15.51 -3.24 -23.68
N SER A 115 15.10 -2.54 -22.62
CA SER A 115 15.76 -1.31 -22.11
C SER A 115 15.39 -1.16 -20.63
N GLU A 116 16.16 -1.78 -19.73
CA GLU A 116 17.28 -1.18 -18.99
C GLU A 116 16.81 -0.08 -18.01
N VAL A 117 16.57 -0.50 -16.76
CA VAL A 117 16.20 0.35 -15.63
C VAL A 117 17.46 1.04 -15.10
N ARG A 118 17.60 2.34 -15.37
CA ARG A 118 18.64 3.16 -14.74
C ARG A 118 18.16 3.69 -13.39
N TYR A 119 18.53 2.98 -12.33
CA TYR A 119 18.50 3.51 -10.97
C TYR A 119 19.57 4.59 -10.83
N VAL A 120 19.16 5.87 -10.79
CA VAL A 120 20.01 6.95 -10.29
C VAL A 120 19.66 7.18 -8.82
N LEU A 121 20.35 6.43 -7.96
CA LEU A 121 20.44 6.66 -6.54
C LEU A 121 21.14 8.02 -6.31
N ARG A 122 20.40 9.08 -6.00
CA ARG A 122 21.00 10.31 -5.45
C ARG A 122 20.74 10.39 -3.95
N MET A 123 21.76 9.97 -3.24
CA MET A 123 22.02 10.11 -1.82
C MET A 123 22.08 11.58 -1.36
N LEU A 124 21.60 11.80 -0.12
CA LEU A 124 22.01 12.83 0.87
C LEU A 124 21.53 14.28 0.58
N SER A 125 21.05 15.09 1.53
CA SER A 125 21.34 15.18 2.97
C SER A 125 20.36 16.18 3.67
N PRO A 126 20.44 16.38 5.00
CA PRO A 126 19.36 16.81 5.89
C PRO A 126 19.25 18.34 6.01
N SER A 127 18.15 18.84 6.55
CA SER A 127 18.11 19.91 7.59
C SER A 127 16.69 20.42 7.83
N ARG A 128 16.43 20.77 9.11
CA ARG A 128 15.40 21.70 9.63
C ARG A 128 14.18 21.07 10.32
N GLN A 129 14.44 20.61 11.54
CA GLN A 129 13.90 21.19 12.78
C GLN A 129 12.44 21.66 12.73
N CYS A 130 11.55 20.90 13.36
CA CYS A 130 10.35 21.48 13.98
C CYS A 130 9.94 20.65 15.21
N ARG A 131 9.33 21.34 16.17
CA ARG A 131 9.41 21.11 17.62
C ARG A 131 8.63 19.90 18.12
N ARG A 132 9.15 19.30 19.20
CA ARG A 132 8.54 18.30 20.09
C ARG A 132 7.18 18.79 20.60
N ILE A 133 6.18 17.92 20.58
CA ILE A 133 5.06 17.93 21.51
C ILE A 133 4.95 16.49 22.01
N ASP A 134 5.26 16.29 23.29
CA ASP A 134 5.21 14.99 23.96
C ASP A 134 3.78 14.75 24.46
N TYR A 135 3.24 13.55 24.23
CA TYR A 135 2.09 13.03 24.96
C TYR A 135 2.56 11.81 25.75
N THR A 136 2.48 11.94 27.08
CA THR A 136 2.71 10.90 28.09
C THR A 136 1.66 9.81 28.05
#